data_AF-A0A8R7RC46-F1
#
_entry.id   AF-A0A8R7RC46-F1
#
_cell.length_a   1.000
_cell.length_b   1.000
_cell.length_c   1.000
_cell.angle_alpha   90.00
_cell.angle_beta   90.00
_cell.angle_gamma   90.00
#
_symmetry.space_group_name_H-M   'P 1'
#
loop_
_entity.id
_entity.type
_entity.pdbx_description
1 polymer ?
#
loop_
_entity_poly.entity_id
_entity_poly.type
_entity_poly.pdbx_seq_one_letter_code
_entity_poly.pdbx_strand_id
1 'polypeptide(L)'
;MVNAFRGVIDGTSNDIRGSKESTIHPATFVLIQVLEFFCRNRDMVQSILESGDYNTGPCSDMFSCLASKLKECAETVFQQKGQMYIFVLNNMYYVLQKNRHSGLLPPNVAATLVSVIDQYVVSYLDEYWFPPMLLYLEGDSLKKPRRSSLDNFIGEFFRTCNGQMTWKVQTELKNILREEIVNFIVPKYVNFSEVLQANPRRCWSSWLKGMWRTRSEKLECTGADLAKVIGRLFER
;
A
#
# COMPACT_ATOMS: atom_id res chain seq x y z
N MET A 1 8.81 -31.47 -2.14
CA MET A 1 9.60 -30.22 -1.95
C MET A 1 8.75 -29.09 -1.37
N VAL A 2 7.65 -28.70 -2.02
CA VAL A 2 6.73 -27.64 -1.55
C VAL A 2 6.21 -27.90 -0.13
N ASN A 3 5.85 -29.14 0.23
CA ASN A 3 5.39 -29.46 1.59
C ASN A 3 6.49 -29.26 2.65
N ALA A 4 7.75 -29.57 2.31
CA ALA A 4 8.87 -29.33 3.21
C ALA A 4 9.12 -27.83 3.36
N PHE A 5 9.07 -27.07 2.26
CA PHE A 5 9.12 -25.61 2.29
C PHE A 5 8.02 -25.01 3.17
N ARG A 6 6.77 -25.46 2.98
CA ARG A 6 5.61 -25.06 3.80
C ARG A 6 5.88 -25.30 5.29
N GLY A 7 6.30 -26.52 5.65
CA GLY A 7 6.65 -26.84 7.05
C GLY A 7 7.73 -25.94 7.64
N VAL A 8 8.74 -25.56 6.84
CA VAL A 8 9.79 -24.63 7.28
C VAL A 8 9.23 -23.22 7.49
N ILE A 9 8.46 -22.68 6.54
CA ILE A 9 7.93 -21.31 6.67
C ILE A 9 6.85 -21.22 7.75
N ASP A 10 6.08 -22.27 8.00
CA ASP A 10 5.06 -22.30 9.06
C ASP A 10 5.73 -22.26 10.44
N GLY A 11 6.88 -22.91 10.58
CA GLY A 11 7.73 -22.86 11.78
C GLY A 11 8.47 -21.53 11.99
N THR A 12 8.42 -20.60 11.03
CA THR A 12 9.01 -19.27 11.25
C THR A 12 8.21 -18.48 12.29
N SER A 13 8.94 -17.77 13.17
CA SER A 13 8.33 -16.97 14.21
C SER A 13 7.42 -15.89 13.63
N ASN A 14 6.16 -15.89 14.06
CA ASN A 14 5.24 -14.78 13.86
C ASN A 14 5.56 -13.61 14.81
N ASP A 15 6.51 -13.79 15.73
CA ASP A 15 6.86 -12.83 16.76
C ASP A 15 7.72 -11.68 16.18
N ILE A 16 7.05 -10.84 15.38
CA ILE A 16 7.56 -9.56 14.94
C ILE A 16 7.61 -8.57 16.13
N ARG A 17 7.16 -8.97 17.34
CA ARG A 17 6.98 -8.08 18.51
C ARG A 17 8.26 -7.41 19.01
N GLY A 18 9.44 -7.92 18.66
CA GLY A 18 10.71 -7.24 18.89
C GLY A 18 10.93 -5.99 18.02
N SER A 19 10.25 -5.89 16.88
CA SER A 19 10.22 -4.73 16.00
C SER A 19 8.77 -4.36 15.68
N LYS A 20 8.19 -3.39 16.39
CA LYS A 20 6.88 -2.77 16.02
C LYS A 20 6.94 -1.97 14.71
N GLU A 21 7.73 -2.43 13.77
CA GLU A 21 8.30 -1.72 12.65
C GLU A 21 8.37 -2.73 11.52
N SER A 22 7.74 -2.40 10.39
CA SER A 22 7.63 -3.29 9.23
C SER A 22 9.00 -3.79 8.76
N THR A 23 9.31 -5.01 9.16
CA THR A 23 10.49 -5.78 8.80
C THR A 23 10.11 -6.88 7.82
N ILE A 24 11.07 -7.26 6.98
CA ILE A 24 10.93 -8.41 6.09
C ILE A 24 10.79 -9.66 6.95
N HIS A 25 9.71 -10.39 6.73
CA HIS A 25 9.36 -11.57 7.49
C HIS A 25 10.40 -12.69 7.23
N PRO A 26 10.77 -13.49 8.24
CA PRO A 26 11.71 -14.60 8.07
C PRO A 26 11.33 -15.58 6.95
N ALA A 27 10.05 -15.89 6.77
CA ALA A 27 9.56 -16.72 5.66
C ALA A 27 9.96 -16.17 4.27
N THR A 28 10.02 -14.85 4.12
CA THR A 28 10.44 -14.20 2.87
C THR A 28 11.92 -14.45 2.61
N PHE A 29 12.76 -14.37 3.64
CA PHE A 29 14.19 -14.72 3.51
C PHE A 29 14.40 -16.20 3.16
N VAL A 30 13.63 -17.10 3.77
CA VAL A 30 13.67 -18.53 3.43
C VAL A 30 13.33 -18.76 1.97
N LEU A 31 12.28 -18.10 1.44
CA LEU A 31 11.95 -18.17 0.01
C LEU A 31 13.14 -17.73 -0.85
N ILE A 32 13.74 -16.57 -0.56
CA ILE A 32 14.88 -16.06 -1.34
C ILE A 32 16.04 -17.05 -1.33
N GLN A 33 16.39 -17.64 -0.19
CA GLN A 33 17.48 -18.62 -0.11
C GLN A 33 17.20 -19.87 -0.93
N VAL A 34 15.95 -20.37 -0.90
CA VAL A 34 15.55 -21.53 -1.72
C VAL A 34 15.62 -21.21 -3.21
N LEU A 35 15.16 -20.03 -3.62
CA LEU A 35 15.23 -19.61 -5.01
C LEU A 35 16.67 -19.40 -5.48
N GLU A 36 17.53 -18.81 -4.64
CA GLU A 36 18.97 -18.71 -4.93
C GLU A 36 19.62 -20.08 -5.08
N PHE A 37 19.24 -21.05 -4.23
CA PHE A 37 19.72 -22.42 -4.35
C PHE A 37 19.29 -23.07 -5.68
N PHE A 38 18.02 -22.93 -6.09
CA PHE A 38 17.56 -23.43 -7.38
C PHE A 38 18.27 -22.76 -8.55
N CYS A 39 18.47 -21.44 -8.47
CA CYS A 39 19.17 -20.71 -9.51
C CYS A 39 20.62 -21.18 -9.68
N ARG A 40 21.34 -21.44 -8.56
CA ARG A 40 22.73 -21.93 -8.58
C ARG A 40 22.87 -23.38 -9.03
N ASN A 41 21.83 -24.18 -8.84
CA ASN A 41 21.86 -25.63 -9.10
C ASN A 41 20.87 -26.03 -10.20
N ARG A 42 20.60 -25.13 -11.15
CA ARG A 42 19.52 -25.29 -12.14
C ARG A 42 19.56 -26.66 -12.82
N ASP A 43 20.72 -27.08 -13.34
CA ASP A 43 20.84 -28.32 -14.12
C ASP A 43 20.50 -29.58 -13.30
N MET A 44 20.87 -29.59 -12.02
CA MET A 44 20.58 -30.70 -11.11
C MET A 44 19.14 -30.67 -10.60
N VAL A 45 18.59 -29.48 -10.35
CA VAL A 45 17.24 -29.32 -9.81
C VAL A 45 16.20 -29.53 -10.91
N GLN A 46 16.46 -29.09 -12.14
CA GLN A 46 15.53 -29.19 -13.27
C GLN A 46 15.15 -30.65 -13.55
N SER A 47 16.09 -31.58 -13.53
CA SER A 47 15.83 -33.01 -13.74
C SER A 47 14.96 -33.64 -12.64
N ILE A 48 15.10 -33.15 -11.39
CA ILE A 48 14.26 -33.56 -10.27
C ILE A 48 12.84 -33.00 -10.43
N LEU A 49 12.72 -31.75 -10.89
CA LEU A 49 11.44 -31.07 -11.05
C LEU A 49 10.62 -31.58 -12.24
N GLU A 50 11.27 -31.96 -13.33
CA GLU A 50 10.64 -32.57 -14.52
C GLU A 50 10.13 -33.98 -14.26
N SER A 51 10.69 -34.69 -13.27
CA SER A 51 10.25 -36.04 -12.89
C SER A 51 9.01 -36.08 -11.99
N GLY A 52 8.53 -34.92 -11.52
CA GLY A 52 7.41 -34.83 -10.58
C GLY A 52 6.10 -34.39 -11.23
N ASP A 53 4.98 -34.95 -10.75
CA ASP A 53 3.62 -34.72 -11.23
C ASP A 53 3.04 -33.37 -10.73
N TYR A 54 3.74 -32.26 -11.03
CA TYR A 54 3.37 -30.92 -10.57
C TYR A 54 2.51 -30.18 -11.60
N ASN A 55 1.24 -29.94 -11.28
CA ASN A 55 0.30 -29.19 -12.13
C ASN A 55 0.65 -27.69 -12.27
N THR A 56 1.43 -27.15 -11.33
CA THR A 56 2.01 -25.80 -11.31
C THR A 56 3.49 -25.91 -10.91
N GLY A 57 4.38 -25.13 -11.54
CA GLY A 57 5.81 -25.21 -11.21
C GLY A 57 6.10 -24.91 -9.73
N PRO A 58 7.08 -25.55 -9.10
CA PRO A 58 7.33 -25.49 -7.64
C PRO A 58 7.54 -24.06 -7.11
N CYS A 59 8.09 -23.16 -7.91
CA CYS A 59 8.25 -21.74 -7.54
C CYS A 59 6.90 -21.04 -7.36
N SER A 60 5.89 -21.39 -8.15
CA SER A 60 4.53 -20.84 -8.05
C SER A 60 3.86 -21.26 -6.73
N ASP A 61 4.02 -22.53 -6.37
CA ASP A 61 3.44 -23.07 -5.14
C ASP A 61 4.14 -22.51 -3.90
N MET A 62 5.46 -22.39 -3.92
CA MET A 62 6.23 -21.76 -2.83
C MET A 62 5.86 -20.29 -2.67
N PHE A 63 5.69 -19.56 -3.77
CA PHE A 63 5.21 -18.18 -3.74
C PHE A 63 3.81 -18.09 -3.12
N SER A 64 2.90 -18.99 -3.51
CA SER A 64 1.54 -19.06 -2.95
C SER A 64 1.56 -19.36 -1.46
N CYS A 65 2.43 -20.29 -1.01
CA CYS A 65 2.63 -20.58 0.40
C CYS A 65 3.12 -19.35 1.18
N LEU A 66 4.09 -18.62 0.63
CA LEU A 66 4.57 -17.38 1.23
C LEU A 66 3.44 -16.34 1.33
N ALA A 67 2.68 -16.13 0.26
CA ALA A 67 1.58 -15.17 0.24
C ALA A 67 0.51 -15.47 1.30
N SER A 68 0.12 -16.74 1.44
CA SER A 68 -0.80 -17.17 2.50
C SER A 68 -0.23 -16.91 3.89
N LYS A 69 1.03 -17.30 4.14
CA LYS A 69 1.69 -17.10 5.44
C LYS A 69 1.80 -15.62 5.83
N LEU A 70 2.17 -14.77 4.87
CA LEU A 70 2.28 -13.32 5.10
C LEU A 70 0.91 -12.71 5.42
N LYS A 71 -0.14 -13.12 4.72
CA LYS A 71 -1.51 -12.66 4.99
C LYS A 71 -1.97 -13.04 6.39
N GLU A 72 -1.82 -14.32 6.76
CA GLU A 72 -2.18 -14.81 8.10
C GLU A 72 -1.41 -14.07 9.21
N CYS A 73 -0.10 -13.88 9.00
CA CYS A 73 0.73 -13.13 9.92
C CYS A 73 0.26 -11.67 10.05
N ALA A 74 -0.07 -11.02 8.92
CA ALA A 74 -0.56 -9.65 8.91
C ALA A 74 -1.85 -9.49 9.72
N GLU A 75 -2.81 -10.40 9.51
CA GLU A 75 -4.10 -10.44 10.21
C GLU A 75 -3.95 -10.68 11.71
N THR A 76 -2.92 -11.43 12.11
CA THR A 76 -2.64 -11.75 13.52
C THR A 76 -1.89 -10.62 14.24
N VAL A 77 -0.96 -9.94 13.55
CA VAL A 77 -0.02 -8.99 14.16
C VAL A 77 -0.56 -7.56 14.18
N PHE A 78 -1.25 -7.13 13.12
CA PHE A 78 -1.68 -5.75 12.97
C PHE A 78 -3.17 -5.59 13.24
N GLN A 79 -3.54 -4.52 13.93
CA GLN A 79 -4.96 -4.17 14.11
C GLN A 79 -5.47 -3.28 12.98
N GLN A 80 -4.59 -2.44 12.42
CA GLN A 80 -4.95 -1.51 11.35
C GLN A 80 -4.77 -2.18 9.99
N LYS A 81 -5.84 -2.22 9.20
CA LYS A 81 -5.82 -2.78 7.83
C LYS A 81 -4.70 -2.21 6.96
N GLY A 82 -4.48 -0.89 7.00
CA GLY A 82 -3.40 -0.27 6.24
C GLY A 82 -2.01 -0.82 6.59
N GLN A 83 -1.75 -1.14 7.87
CA GLN A 83 -0.49 -1.77 8.28
C GLN A 83 -0.37 -3.21 7.77
N MET A 84 -1.49 -3.94 7.69
CA MET A 84 -1.51 -5.29 7.10
C MET A 84 -1.08 -5.24 5.62
N TYR A 85 -1.67 -4.34 4.84
CA TYR A 85 -1.29 -4.15 3.43
C TYR A 85 0.18 -3.79 3.27
N ILE A 86 0.66 -2.82 4.06
CA ILE A 86 2.05 -2.35 3.99
C ILE A 86 3.03 -3.46 4.36
N PHE A 87 2.71 -4.28 5.36
CA PHE A 87 3.52 -5.44 5.72
C PHE A 87 3.62 -6.44 4.57
N VAL A 88 2.50 -6.82 3.95
CA VAL A 88 2.51 -7.75 2.81
C VAL A 88 3.27 -7.13 1.63
N LEU A 89 3.00 -5.87 1.29
CA LEU A 89 3.66 -5.16 0.20
C LEU A 89 5.18 -5.10 0.40
N ASN A 90 5.67 -4.78 1.60
CA ASN A 90 7.12 -4.74 1.86
C ASN A 90 7.79 -6.09 1.59
N ASN A 91 7.12 -7.19 1.96
CA ASN A 91 7.65 -8.54 1.72
C ASN A 91 7.60 -8.93 0.25
N MET A 92 6.50 -8.69 -0.44
CA MET A 92 6.37 -9.00 -1.87
C MET A 92 7.32 -8.15 -2.72
N TYR A 93 7.45 -6.86 -2.39
CA TYR A 93 8.34 -5.97 -3.08
C TYR A 93 9.81 -6.35 -2.87
N TYR A 94 10.18 -6.83 -1.68
CA TYR A 94 11.51 -7.40 -1.45
C TYR A 94 11.82 -8.59 -2.37
N VAL A 95 10.84 -9.50 -2.56
CA VAL A 95 10.98 -10.61 -3.50
C VAL A 95 11.16 -10.09 -4.93
N LEU A 96 10.39 -9.07 -5.32
CA LEU A 96 10.49 -8.47 -6.64
C LEU A 96 11.87 -7.84 -6.88
N GLN A 97 12.41 -7.12 -5.91
CA GLN A 97 13.75 -6.53 -5.99
C GLN A 97 14.82 -7.60 -6.18
N LYS A 98 14.80 -8.66 -5.36
CA LYS A 98 15.76 -9.76 -5.50
C LYS A 98 15.62 -10.46 -6.84
N ASN A 99 14.39 -10.62 -7.34
CA ASN A 99 14.16 -11.18 -8.66
C ASN A 99 14.71 -10.27 -9.79
N ARG A 100 14.52 -8.96 -9.72
CA ARG A 100 15.05 -8.01 -10.73
C ARG A 100 16.57 -8.05 -10.85
N HIS A 101 17.28 -8.28 -9.74
CA HIS A 101 18.73 -8.36 -9.75
C HIS A 101 19.27 -9.72 -10.22
N SER A 102 18.63 -10.82 -9.80
CA SER A 102 19.22 -12.15 -9.94
C SER A 102 18.42 -13.12 -10.81
N GLY A 103 17.24 -12.73 -11.33
CA GLY A 103 16.39 -13.59 -12.16
C GLY A 103 15.94 -14.87 -11.47
N LEU A 104 15.64 -14.79 -10.17
CA LEU A 104 15.36 -15.93 -9.30
C LEU A 104 14.07 -16.68 -9.63
N LEU A 105 13.06 -15.96 -10.12
CA LEU A 105 11.74 -16.51 -10.42
C LEU A 105 11.59 -16.76 -11.92
N PRO A 106 10.89 -17.85 -12.30
CA PRO A 106 10.42 -18.03 -13.67
C PRO A 106 9.56 -16.83 -14.13
N PRO A 107 9.57 -16.48 -15.44
CA PRO A 107 8.87 -15.28 -15.94
C PRO A 107 7.38 -15.23 -15.61
N ASN A 108 6.67 -16.36 -15.68
CA ASN A 108 5.26 -16.46 -15.33
C ASN A 108 5.01 -16.17 -13.84
N VAL A 109 5.86 -16.68 -12.95
CA VAL A 109 5.74 -16.42 -11.50
C VAL A 109 6.11 -14.98 -11.18
N ALA A 110 7.12 -14.42 -11.85
CA ALA A 110 7.48 -13.02 -11.72
C ALA A 110 6.34 -12.08 -12.16
N ALA A 111 5.64 -12.40 -13.26
CA ALA A 111 4.47 -11.66 -13.70
C ALA A 111 3.32 -11.74 -12.68
N THR A 112 3.07 -12.93 -12.11
CA THR A 112 2.08 -13.09 -11.03
C THR A 112 2.44 -12.24 -9.80
N LEU A 113 3.72 -12.20 -9.41
CA LEU A 113 4.18 -11.37 -8.29
C LEU A 113 3.86 -9.88 -8.53
N VAL A 114 4.14 -9.36 -9.73
CA VAL A 114 3.81 -7.97 -10.08
C VAL A 114 2.31 -7.74 -9.98
N SER A 115 1.49 -8.62 -10.57
CA SER A 115 0.03 -8.50 -10.50
C SER A 115 -0.51 -8.53 -9.07
N VAL A 116 0.07 -9.36 -8.20
CA VAL A 116 -0.31 -9.40 -6.77
C VAL A 116 0.07 -8.11 -6.07
N ILE A 117 1.27 -7.55 -6.32
CA ILE A 117 1.68 -6.27 -5.75
C ILE A 117 0.69 -5.17 -6.17
N ASP A 118 0.38 -5.06 -7.46
CA ASP A 118 -0.55 -4.06 -7.98
C ASP A 118 -1.93 -4.20 -7.33
N GLN A 119 -2.45 -5.43 -7.20
CA GLN A 119 -3.72 -5.69 -6.53
C GLN A 119 -3.70 -5.25 -5.05
N TYR A 120 -2.60 -5.50 -4.34
CA TYR A 120 -2.46 -5.07 -2.94
C TYR A 120 -2.34 -3.55 -2.81
N VAL A 121 -1.70 -2.86 -3.76
CA VAL A 121 -1.67 -1.38 -3.81
C VAL A 121 -3.07 -0.83 -4.01
N VAL A 122 -3.82 -1.33 -5.01
CA VAL A 122 -5.22 -0.92 -5.25
C VAL A 122 -6.07 -1.17 -4.01
N SER A 123 -5.98 -2.38 -3.43
CA SER A 123 -6.75 -2.74 -2.23
C SER A 123 -6.41 -1.85 -1.03
N TYR A 124 -5.14 -1.47 -0.87
CA TYR A 124 -4.71 -0.54 0.16
C TYR A 124 -5.32 0.85 -0.03
N LEU A 125 -5.35 1.37 -1.26
CA LEU A 125 -6.00 2.64 -1.57
C LEU A 125 -7.51 2.56 -1.33
N ASP A 126 -8.17 1.51 -1.82
CA ASP A 126 -9.62 1.32 -1.74
C ASP A 126 -10.13 1.03 -0.33
N GLU A 127 -9.34 0.42 0.54
CA GLU A 127 -9.77 0.13 1.91
C GLU A 127 -9.33 1.20 2.90
N TYR A 128 -8.19 1.87 2.67
CA TYR A 128 -7.61 2.78 3.66
C TYR A 128 -7.71 4.26 3.28
N TRP A 129 -7.66 4.59 1.99
CA TRP A 129 -7.74 5.98 1.51
C TRP A 129 -9.12 6.34 0.95
N PHE A 130 -9.82 5.40 0.31
CA PHE A 130 -11.14 5.63 -0.30
C PHE A 130 -12.25 5.90 0.73
N PRO A 131 -12.42 5.14 1.84
CA PRO A 131 -13.51 5.38 2.79
C PRO A 131 -13.44 6.76 3.49
N PRO A 132 -12.27 7.26 3.94
CA PRO A 132 -12.21 8.59 4.55
C PRO A 132 -12.33 9.74 3.54
N MET A 133 -12.20 9.51 2.23
CA MET A 133 -12.08 10.60 1.24
C MET A 133 -13.29 10.77 0.34
N LEU A 134 -13.93 9.69 -0.09
CA LEU A 134 -15.08 9.79 -0.98
C LEU A 134 -16.31 10.40 -0.33
N LEU A 135 -16.52 10.14 0.97
CA LEU A 135 -17.64 10.70 1.72
C LEU A 135 -17.68 12.24 1.61
N TYR A 136 -16.52 12.88 1.51
CA TYR A 136 -16.40 14.33 1.53
C TYR A 136 -16.18 14.96 0.16
N LEU A 137 -15.55 14.25 -0.78
CA LEU A 137 -15.17 14.81 -2.08
C LEU A 137 -16.02 14.33 -3.26
N GLU A 138 -16.79 13.25 -3.11
CA GLU A 138 -17.55 12.65 -4.21
C GLU A 138 -19.03 12.43 -3.88
N GLY A 139 -19.76 11.80 -4.81
CA GLY A 139 -21.17 11.48 -4.66
C GLY A 139 -22.03 12.72 -4.40
N ASP A 140 -22.86 12.66 -3.36
CA ASP A 140 -23.76 13.75 -3.01
C ASP A 140 -23.03 14.99 -2.50
N SER A 141 -21.85 14.84 -1.91
CA SER A 141 -20.99 15.96 -1.52
C SER A 141 -20.56 16.74 -2.76
N LEU A 142 -20.17 16.08 -3.85
CA LEU A 142 -19.79 16.76 -5.09
C LEU A 142 -20.98 17.39 -5.82
N LYS A 143 -22.17 16.74 -5.79
CA LYS A 143 -23.41 17.32 -6.37
C LYS A 143 -23.86 18.57 -5.60
N LYS A 144 -23.60 18.62 -4.29
CA LYS A 144 -23.96 19.72 -3.40
C LYS A 144 -22.75 20.14 -2.55
N PRO A 145 -21.73 20.76 -3.16
CA PRO A 145 -20.48 21.06 -2.49
C PRO A 145 -20.74 22.04 -1.34
N ARG A 146 -20.16 21.74 -0.18
CA ARG A 146 -20.23 22.54 1.04
C ARG A 146 -18.84 22.73 1.59
N ARG A 147 -18.59 23.91 2.17
CA ARG A 147 -17.32 24.19 2.83
C ARG A 147 -17.03 23.22 3.98
N SER A 148 -18.06 22.82 4.73
CA SER A 148 -17.93 21.84 5.81
C SER A 148 -17.43 20.47 5.34
N SER A 149 -17.78 20.04 4.13
CA SER A 149 -17.28 18.78 3.57
C SER A 149 -15.77 18.87 3.30
N LEU A 150 -15.32 20.01 2.76
CA LEU A 150 -13.90 20.27 2.52
C LEU A 150 -13.10 20.31 3.83
N ASP A 151 -13.61 21.01 4.85
CA ASP A 151 -12.92 21.11 6.14
C ASP A 151 -12.83 19.73 6.83
N ASN A 152 -13.89 18.90 6.74
CA ASN A 152 -13.87 17.53 7.24
C ASN A 152 -12.87 16.64 6.50
N PHE A 153 -12.82 16.74 5.16
CA PHE A 153 -11.83 16.05 4.35
C PHE A 153 -10.40 16.39 4.80
N ILE A 154 -10.09 17.68 4.94
CA ILE A 154 -8.76 18.13 5.35
C ILE A 154 -8.39 17.58 6.73
N GLY A 155 -9.33 17.57 7.68
CA GLY A 155 -9.13 16.99 9.01
C GLY A 155 -8.76 15.51 8.96
N GLU A 156 -9.53 14.69 8.24
CA GLU A 156 -9.29 13.25 8.11
C GLU A 156 -8.05 12.93 7.25
N PHE A 157 -7.75 13.75 6.24
CA PHE A 157 -6.52 13.66 5.44
C PHE A 157 -5.28 13.79 6.34
N PHE A 158 -5.20 14.85 7.15
CA PHE A 158 -4.06 15.05 8.05
C PHE A 158 -3.97 13.98 9.13
N ARG A 159 -5.12 13.54 9.68
CA ARG A 159 -5.15 12.43 10.64
C ARG A 159 -4.59 11.15 10.04
N THR A 160 -5.02 10.80 8.83
CA THR A 160 -4.52 9.64 8.08
C THR A 160 -3.03 9.76 7.80
N CYS A 161 -2.56 10.91 7.33
CA CYS A 161 -1.15 11.14 7.04
C CYS A 161 -0.28 11.03 8.30
N ASN A 162 -0.72 11.64 9.41
CA ASN A 162 -0.03 11.58 10.70
C ASN A 162 0.09 10.14 11.22
N GLY A 163 -0.94 9.32 11.03
CA GLY A 163 -0.92 7.91 11.42
C GLY A 163 0.08 7.07 10.63
N GLN A 164 0.42 7.48 9.41
CA GLN A 164 1.27 6.73 8.48
C GLN A 164 2.71 7.25 8.36
N MET A 165 3.00 8.45 8.86
CA MET A 165 4.36 9.01 8.83
C MET A 165 5.41 8.06 9.42
N THR A 166 5.05 7.30 10.45
CA THR A 166 5.98 6.42 11.18
C THR A 166 6.01 4.98 10.68
N TRP A 167 5.23 4.64 9.65
CA TRP A 167 5.23 3.29 9.11
C TRP A 167 6.48 3.06 8.27
N LYS A 168 7.15 1.93 8.47
CA LYS A 168 8.34 1.57 7.69
C LYS A 168 7.92 0.99 6.34
N VAL A 169 8.47 1.54 5.28
CA VAL A 169 8.25 1.08 3.91
C VAL A 169 9.59 1.04 3.20
N GLN A 170 9.83 0.01 2.39
CA GLN A 170 11.02 -0.06 1.55
C GLN A 170 11.15 1.19 0.67
N THR A 171 12.37 1.68 0.48
CA THR A 171 12.63 2.98 -0.17
C THR A 171 12.01 3.12 -1.56
N GLU A 172 12.04 2.07 -2.39
CA GLU A 172 11.45 2.10 -3.72
C GLU A 172 9.91 2.02 -3.68
N LEU A 173 9.37 1.09 -2.88
CA LEU A 173 7.94 0.95 -2.66
C LEU A 173 7.32 2.23 -2.06
N LYS A 174 8.06 2.92 -1.19
CA LYS A 174 7.68 4.20 -0.60
C LYS A 174 7.34 5.24 -1.67
N ASN A 175 8.17 5.36 -2.69
CA ASN A 175 7.95 6.33 -3.75
C ASN A 175 6.73 5.96 -4.60
N ILE A 176 6.58 4.68 -4.94
CA ILE A 176 5.41 4.16 -5.67
C ILE A 176 4.13 4.46 -4.90
N LEU A 177 4.06 4.09 -3.62
CA LEU A 177 2.87 4.32 -2.82
C LEU A 177 2.53 5.81 -2.69
N ARG A 178 3.52 6.68 -2.53
CA ARG A 178 3.29 8.13 -2.47
C ARG A 178 2.72 8.66 -3.78
N GLU A 179 3.28 8.24 -4.91
CA GLU A 179 2.80 8.62 -6.23
C GLU A 179 1.36 8.16 -6.45
N GLU A 180 1.07 6.89 -6.14
CA GLU A 180 -0.29 6.33 -6.24
C GLU A 180 -1.29 7.06 -5.33
N ILE A 181 -0.91 7.38 -4.10
CA ILE A 181 -1.74 8.17 -3.17
C ILE A 181 -1.98 9.60 -3.74
N VAL A 182 -0.95 10.25 -4.30
CA VAL A 182 -1.10 11.57 -4.94
C VAL A 182 -2.07 11.50 -6.11
N ASN A 183 -1.87 10.55 -7.02
CA ASN A 183 -2.69 10.35 -8.21
C ASN A 183 -4.13 10.02 -7.85
N PHE A 184 -4.34 9.34 -6.72
CA PHE A 184 -5.66 8.98 -6.23
C PHE A 184 -6.42 10.18 -5.62
N ILE A 185 -5.74 11.02 -4.83
CA ILE A 185 -6.41 12.03 -3.96
C ILE A 185 -6.43 13.42 -4.59
N VAL A 186 -5.30 13.88 -5.10
CA VAL A 186 -5.12 15.28 -5.51
C VAL A 186 -6.11 15.69 -6.61
N PRO A 187 -6.34 14.89 -7.67
CA PRO A 187 -7.32 15.25 -8.69
C PRO A 187 -8.75 15.43 -8.14
N LYS A 188 -9.16 14.56 -7.21
CA LYS A 188 -10.50 14.61 -6.58
C LYS A 188 -10.66 15.87 -5.73
N TYR A 189 -9.63 16.21 -4.96
CA TYR A 189 -9.59 17.42 -4.13
C TYR A 189 -9.67 18.70 -4.96
N VAL A 190 -8.87 18.78 -6.02
CA VAL A 190 -8.83 19.94 -6.92
C VAL A 190 -10.19 20.14 -7.59
N ASN A 191 -10.76 19.08 -8.18
CA ASN A 191 -12.08 19.12 -8.79
C ASN A 191 -13.17 19.59 -7.81
N PHE A 192 -13.23 19.01 -6.61
CA PHE A 192 -14.21 19.44 -5.60
C PHE A 192 -14.05 20.92 -5.21
N SER A 193 -12.80 21.38 -5.07
CA SER A 193 -12.49 22.76 -4.71
C SER A 193 -12.92 23.75 -5.81
N GLU A 194 -12.70 23.40 -7.07
CA GLU A 194 -13.13 24.21 -8.23
C GLU A 194 -14.66 24.31 -8.29
N VAL A 195 -15.38 23.19 -8.14
CA VAL A 195 -16.85 23.17 -8.15
C VAL A 195 -17.43 23.98 -6.99
N LEU A 196 -16.80 23.94 -5.81
CA LEU A 196 -17.20 24.75 -4.65
C LEU A 196 -17.03 26.25 -4.92
N GLN A 197 -15.92 26.66 -5.54
CA GLN A 197 -15.65 28.06 -5.88
C GLN A 197 -16.59 28.60 -6.97
N ALA A 198 -16.96 27.76 -7.94
CA ALA A 198 -17.88 28.12 -9.03
C ALA A 198 -19.34 28.36 -8.56
N ASN A 199 -19.69 28.04 -7.31
CA ASN A 199 -21.04 28.22 -6.75
C ASN A 199 -21.07 29.12 -5.48
N PRO A 200 -20.91 30.46 -5.62
CA PRO A 200 -20.82 31.38 -4.48
C PRO A 200 -22.09 31.46 -3.62
N ARG A 201 -23.26 31.16 -4.20
CA ARG A 201 -24.58 31.28 -3.52
C ARG A 201 -24.79 30.25 -2.40
N ARG A 202 -23.98 29.20 -2.33
CA ARG A 202 -24.05 28.17 -1.26
C ARG A 202 -23.01 28.38 -0.15
N CYS A 203 -22.20 29.44 -0.24
CA CYS A 203 -21.12 29.74 0.71
C CYS A 203 -21.54 30.60 1.93
N TRP A 204 -22.78 31.06 2.06
CA TRP A 204 -23.07 32.18 3.00
C TRP A 204 -24.33 32.00 3.86
N SER A 205 -24.15 31.89 5.18
CA SER A 205 -25.08 32.47 6.16
C SER A 205 -24.60 33.91 6.47
N SER A 206 -25.53 34.86 6.53
CA SER A 206 -25.28 36.31 6.49
C SER A 206 -24.44 36.87 7.65
N TRP A 207 -24.26 36.14 8.73
CA TRP A 207 -23.54 36.60 9.91
C TRP A 207 -22.01 36.49 9.78
N LEU A 208 -21.49 35.67 8.86
CA LEU A 208 -20.05 35.46 8.69
C LEU A 208 -19.38 36.42 7.69
N LYS A 209 -20.13 37.32 7.01
CA LYS A 209 -19.58 38.32 6.08
C LYS A 209 -18.53 39.24 6.72
N GLY A 210 -18.73 39.59 7.99
CA GLY A 210 -17.90 40.54 8.72
C GLY A 210 -16.61 39.94 9.29
N MET A 211 -16.58 38.63 9.52
CA MET A 211 -15.43 37.94 10.15
C MET A 211 -14.38 37.46 9.13
N TRP A 212 -14.74 37.42 7.84
CA TRP A 212 -13.86 36.90 6.78
C TRP A 212 -12.95 37.96 6.14
N ARG A 213 -13.19 39.27 6.28
CA ARG A 213 -12.21 40.28 5.84
C ARG A 213 -10.90 40.23 6.63
N THR A 214 -10.91 39.68 7.84
CA THR A 214 -9.74 39.51 8.71
C THR A 214 -9.23 38.07 8.76
N ARG A 215 -9.87 37.12 8.09
CA ARG A 215 -9.50 35.68 8.09
C ARG A 215 -9.35 35.05 6.69
N SER A 216 -9.48 35.87 5.64
CA SER A 216 -9.35 35.51 4.22
C SER A 216 -7.96 34.96 3.84
N GLU A 217 -6.97 35.00 4.72
CA GLU A 217 -5.66 34.36 4.52
C GLU A 217 -5.70 32.83 4.71
N LYS A 218 -6.79 32.24 5.21
CA LYS A 218 -6.84 30.80 5.57
C LYS A 218 -7.53 29.91 4.54
N LEU A 219 -7.31 30.18 3.25
CA LEU A 219 -7.74 29.35 2.13
C LEU A 219 -6.53 28.95 1.27
N GLU A 220 -5.52 28.33 1.91
CA GLU A 220 -4.25 27.96 1.27
C GLU A 220 -3.90 26.47 1.51
N CYS A 221 -4.82 25.56 1.20
CA CYS A 221 -4.42 24.17 1.02
C CYS A 221 -4.68 23.82 -0.44
N THR A 222 -3.65 23.89 -1.26
CA THR A 222 -3.70 23.58 -2.69
C THR A 222 -3.48 22.09 -2.91
N GLY A 223 -3.78 21.58 -4.11
CA GLY A 223 -3.39 20.22 -4.48
C GLY A 223 -1.89 19.95 -4.33
N ALA A 224 -1.05 20.99 -4.54
CA ALA A 224 0.40 20.90 -4.32
C ALA A 224 0.77 20.76 -2.83
N ASP A 225 0.01 21.39 -1.92
CA ASP A 225 0.22 21.22 -0.48
C ASP A 225 -0.10 19.80 -0.02
N LEU A 226 -1.19 19.21 -0.54
CA LEU A 226 -1.52 17.81 -0.30
C LEU A 226 -0.41 16.90 -0.78
N ALA A 227 0.07 17.09 -2.02
CA ALA A 227 1.15 16.30 -2.60
C ALA A 227 2.44 16.40 -1.77
N LYS A 228 2.76 17.60 -1.26
CA LYS A 228 3.93 17.83 -0.38
C LYS A 228 3.80 17.08 0.95
N VAL A 229 2.59 17.01 1.53
CA VAL A 229 2.34 16.23 2.75
C VAL A 229 2.45 14.73 2.47
N ILE A 230 1.87 14.25 1.37
CA ILE A 230 1.96 12.84 0.95
C ILE A 230 3.42 12.46 0.71
N GLY A 231 4.22 13.35 0.13
CA GLY A 231 5.66 13.17 -0.06
C GLY A 231 6.46 12.92 1.22
N ARG A 232 5.88 13.18 2.40
CA ARG A 232 6.48 12.95 3.72
C ARG A 232 5.99 11.69 4.43
N LEU A 233 5.09 10.92 3.82
CA LEU A 233 4.63 9.65 4.40
C LEU A 233 5.75 8.63 4.43
N PHE A 234 5.81 7.78 5.46
CA PHE A 234 6.80 6.69 5.54
C PHE A 234 8.26 7.15 5.68
N GLU A 235 8.55 8.29 6.31
CA GLU A 235 9.91 8.84 6.46
C GLU A 235 10.68 8.32 7.69
N ARG A 236 10.24 7.23 8.31
CA ARG A 236 10.91 6.64 9.48
C ARG A 236 11.88 5.51 9.10
#